data_AF-A0A7S2EUB1-F1
#
_entry.id   AF-A0A7S2EUB1-F1
#
_cell.length_a   1.000
_cell.length_b   1.000
_cell.length_c   1.000
_cell.angle_alpha   90.00
_cell.angle_beta   90.00
_cell.angle_gamma   90.00
#
_symmetry.space_group_name_H-M   'P 1'
#
loop_
_entity.id
_entity.type
_entity.pdbx_description
1 polymer ?
#
loop_
_entity_poly.entity_id
_entity_poly.type
_entity_poly.pdbx_seq_one_letter_code
_entity_poly.pdbx_strand_id
1 'polypeptide(L)'
;SFEPIPWYRFIILTVLCAVPGAVYILAFTQIGMGLTVFTILSENYEQYVGTILTYLLGFALLLYVLDVAHWGSNFGKIAQIVSCGILLIGILVAGVFDAGNQPYSPTCAFTILTPLWVMLVKPVFYWKEVTRTYVSWLSGPLLIDALTFVAVWITWAFMDDANEWNSITRAADA
;
A
#
# COMPACT_ATOMS: atom_id res chain seq x y z
N SER A 1 -13.05 19.67 -22.81
CA SER A 1 -13.60 18.40 -23.33
C SER A 1 -12.85 17.27 -22.66
N PHE A 2 -13.55 16.22 -22.20
CA PHE A 2 -12.89 15.00 -21.74
C PHE A 2 -12.62 14.13 -22.97
N GLU A 3 -11.34 13.85 -23.25
CA GLU A 3 -11.00 12.91 -24.32
C GLU A 3 -11.25 11.48 -23.82
N PRO A 4 -12.02 10.67 -24.57
CA PRO A 4 -12.26 9.28 -24.20
C PRO A 4 -10.94 8.50 -24.20
N ILE A 5 -10.73 7.69 -23.16
CA ILE A 5 -9.55 6.84 -23.06
C ILE A 5 -9.58 5.77 -24.18
N PRO A 6 -8.49 5.57 -24.94
CA PRO A 6 -8.40 4.46 -25.86
C PRO A 6 -8.53 3.11 -25.14
N TRP A 7 -9.31 2.18 -25.68
CA TRP A 7 -9.63 0.90 -25.04
C TRP A 7 -8.40 0.10 -24.56
N TYR A 8 -7.34 0.04 -25.35
CA TYR A 8 -6.11 -0.67 -24.97
C TYR A 8 -5.44 -0.05 -23.73
N ARG A 9 -5.46 1.28 -23.61
CA ARG A 9 -4.90 2.00 -22.45
C ARG A 9 -5.75 1.80 -21.21
N PHE A 10 -7.07 1.72 -21.38
CA PHE A 10 -8.00 1.43 -20.30
C PHE A 10 -7.71 0.07 -19.69
N ILE A 11 -7.61 -0.98 -20.52
CA ILE A 11 -7.32 -2.34 -20.06
C ILE A 11 -5.98 -2.40 -19.31
N ILE A 12 -4.91 -1.81 -19.87
CA ILE A 12 -3.61 -1.77 -19.21
C ILE A 12 -3.70 -1.03 -17.87
N LEU A 13 -4.41 0.11 -17.82
CA LEU A 13 -4.57 0.88 -16.59
C LEU A 13 -5.33 0.09 -15.52
N THR A 14 -6.39 -0.64 -15.90
CA THR A 14 -7.11 -1.56 -15.02
C THR A 14 -6.19 -2.62 -14.44
N VAL A 15 -5.41 -3.31 -15.27
CA VAL A 15 -4.46 -4.32 -14.78
C VAL A 15 -3.44 -3.71 -13.81
N LEU A 16 -2.90 -2.52 -14.11
CA LEU A 16 -1.94 -1.84 -13.25
C LEU A 16 -2.55 -1.33 -11.93
N CYS A 17 -3.82 -0.90 -11.95
CA CYS A 17 -4.55 -0.49 -10.75
C CYS A 17 -4.91 -1.69 -9.86
N ALA A 18 -5.10 -2.87 -10.43
CA ALA A 18 -5.37 -4.10 -9.69
C ALA A 18 -4.13 -4.65 -8.96
N VAL A 19 -2.90 -4.31 -9.40
CA VAL A 19 -1.65 -4.88 -8.83
C VAL A 19 -1.56 -4.71 -7.31
N PRO A 20 -1.71 -3.51 -6.73
CA PRO A 20 -1.68 -3.37 -5.29
C PRO A 20 -2.72 -4.28 -4.62
N GLY A 21 -3.99 -4.22 -5.07
CA GLY A 21 -5.08 -4.96 -4.42
C GLY A 21 -4.86 -6.47 -4.46
N ALA A 22 -4.35 -6.98 -5.59
CA ALA A 22 -3.95 -8.36 -5.73
C ALA A 22 -2.80 -8.74 -4.78
N VAL A 23 -1.77 -7.90 -4.66
CA VAL A 23 -0.66 -8.12 -3.71
C VAL A 23 -1.18 -8.15 -2.28
N TYR A 24 -2.08 -7.23 -1.90
CA TYR A 24 -2.67 -7.20 -0.57
C TYR A 24 -3.47 -8.48 -0.28
N ILE A 25 -4.34 -8.90 -1.20
CA ILE A 25 -5.13 -10.12 -1.03
C ILE A 25 -4.21 -11.33 -0.89
N LEU A 26 -3.21 -11.47 -1.77
CA LEU A 26 -2.29 -12.60 -1.75
C LEU A 26 -1.40 -12.63 -0.49
N ALA A 27 -0.98 -11.47 0.02
CA ALA A 27 -0.04 -11.38 1.13
C ALA A 27 -0.70 -11.35 2.52
N PHE A 28 -1.91 -10.80 2.64
CA PHE A 28 -2.50 -10.44 3.95
C PHE A 28 -3.91 -10.98 4.19
N THR A 29 -4.51 -11.69 3.24
CA THR A 29 -5.83 -12.31 3.44
C THR A 29 -5.75 -13.84 3.46
N GLN A 30 -6.78 -14.47 4.01
CA GLN A 30 -6.92 -15.93 4.01
C GLN A 30 -7.08 -16.55 2.62
N ILE A 31 -7.49 -15.75 1.63
CA ILE A 31 -7.54 -16.17 0.21
C ILE A 31 -6.12 -16.54 -0.27
N GLY A 32 -5.10 -15.87 0.25
CA GLY A 32 -3.70 -16.09 -0.08
C GLY A 32 -2.90 -16.68 1.08
N MET A 33 -1.71 -16.11 1.32
CA MET A 33 -0.76 -16.53 2.35
C MET A 33 -0.88 -15.68 3.64
N GLY A 34 -1.99 -14.97 3.84
CA GLY A 34 -2.15 -13.99 4.91
C GLY A 34 -1.80 -14.52 6.30
N LEU A 35 -2.30 -15.70 6.66
CA LEU A 35 -2.04 -16.31 7.97
C LEU A 35 -0.55 -16.67 8.15
N THR A 36 0.07 -17.23 7.12
CA THR A 36 1.50 -17.59 7.14
C THR A 36 2.37 -16.35 7.25
N VAL A 37 2.08 -15.32 6.45
CA VAL A 37 2.80 -14.03 6.49
C VAL A 37 2.64 -13.38 7.86
N PHE A 38 1.41 -13.33 8.38
CA PHE A 38 1.12 -12.78 9.71
C PHE A 38 1.89 -13.50 10.81
N THR A 39 1.87 -14.84 10.82
CA THR A 39 2.57 -15.65 11.82
C THR A 39 4.08 -15.40 11.76
N ILE A 40 4.66 -15.41 10.56
CA ILE A 40 6.09 -15.11 10.38
C ILE A 40 6.44 -13.70 10.86
N LEU A 41 5.60 -12.70 10.54
CA LEU A 41 5.83 -11.31 10.93
C LEU A 41 5.75 -11.12 12.45
N SER A 42 4.68 -11.63 13.07
CA SER A 42 4.44 -11.56 14.50
C SER A 42 5.57 -12.24 15.30
N GLU A 43 5.87 -13.50 14.97
CA GLU A 43 6.82 -14.29 15.77
C GLU A 43 8.27 -13.80 15.65
N ASN A 44 8.67 -13.30 14.48
CA ASN A 44 10.08 -12.98 14.22
C ASN A 44 10.41 -11.49 14.33
N TYR A 45 9.44 -10.61 14.07
CA TYR A 45 9.74 -9.19 13.82
C TYR A 45 9.08 -8.19 14.77
N GLU A 46 8.09 -8.60 15.57
CA GLU A 46 7.37 -7.71 16.49
C GLU A 46 8.31 -6.98 17.47
N GLN A 47 9.33 -7.69 17.99
CA GLN A 47 10.33 -7.12 18.90
C GLN A 47 11.12 -5.93 18.30
N TYR A 48 11.20 -5.81 16.97
CA TYR A 48 11.93 -4.73 16.31
C TYR A 48 11.09 -3.46 16.13
N VAL A 49 9.77 -3.52 16.29
CA VAL A 49 8.87 -2.37 16.05
C VAL A 49 9.32 -1.15 16.86
N GLY A 50 9.51 -1.29 18.18
CA GLY A 50 9.95 -0.20 19.05
C GLY A 50 11.33 0.36 18.66
N THR A 51 12.24 -0.52 18.22
CA THR A 51 13.58 -0.13 17.78
C THR A 51 13.51 0.68 16.47
N ILE A 52 12.73 0.22 15.49
CA ILE A 52 12.50 0.92 14.22
C ILE A 52 11.89 2.30 14.47
N LEU A 53 10.83 2.39 15.28
CA LEU A 53 10.17 3.66 15.58
C LEU A 53 11.11 4.64 16.29
N THR A 54 11.97 4.16 17.18
CA THR A 54 12.97 4.99 17.86
C THR A 54 13.97 5.56 16.86
N TYR A 55 14.49 4.74 15.93
CA TYR A 55 15.40 5.21 14.88
C TYR A 55 14.73 6.19 13.92
N LEU A 56 13.47 5.95 13.56
CA LEU A 56 12.71 6.85 12.70
C LEU A 56 12.47 8.20 13.37
N LEU A 57 12.13 8.20 14.67
CA LEU A 57 11.98 9.43 15.44
C LEU A 57 13.30 10.21 15.52
N GLY A 58 14.40 9.53 15.85
CA GLY A 58 15.73 10.15 15.87
C GLY A 58 16.13 10.72 14.50
N PHE A 59 15.85 9.99 13.41
CA PHE A 59 16.11 10.45 12.06
C PHE A 59 15.22 11.65 11.67
N ALA A 60 13.93 11.63 12.03
CA ALA A 60 13.02 12.75 11.79
C ALA A 60 13.47 14.02 12.53
N LEU A 61 13.91 13.89 13.79
CA LEU A 61 14.47 14.99 14.57
C LEU A 61 15.78 15.52 13.95
N LEU A 62 16.64 14.63 13.45
CA LEU A 62 17.85 15.04 12.73
C LEU A 62 17.50 15.87 11.48
N LEU A 63 16.53 15.42 10.67
CA LEU A 63 16.07 16.17 9.49
C LEU A 63 15.48 17.54 9.87
N TYR A 64 14.77 17.61 11.00
CA TYR A 64 14.26 18.87 11.54
C TYR A 64 15.38 19.83 11.95
N VAL A 65 16.38 19.37 12.71
CA VAL A 65 17.53 20.19 13.14
C VAL A 65 18.37 20.65 11.96
N LEU A 66 18.53 19.82 10.93
CA LEU A 66 19.24 20.17 9.70
C LEU A 66 18.43 21.06 8.75
N ASP A 67 17.21 21.43 9.14
CA ASP A 67 16.33 22.32 8.42
C ASP A 67 16.12 21.90 6.96
N VAL A 68 15.75 20.61 6.78
CA VAL A 68 15.62 19.97 5.46
C VAL A 68 14.70 20.72 4.50
N ALA A 69 13.76 21.51 5.03
CA ALA A 69 12.83 22.32 4.23
C ALA A 69 13.54 23.43 3.41
N HIS A 70 14.71 23.88 3.87
CA HIS A 70 15.47 24.95 3.24
C HIS A 70 16.56 24.46 2.28
N TRP A 71 16.63 23.15 2.01
CA TRP A 71 17.61 22.56 1.10
C TRP A 71 17.31 22.89 -0.37
N GLY A 72 17.71 24.08 -0.81
CA GLY A 72 17.37 24.61 -2.14
C GLY A 72 18.17 24.03 -3.32
N SER A 73 19.31 23.39 -3.07
CA SER A 73 20.16 22.83 -4.13
C SER A 73 19.50 21.62 -4.80
N ASN A 74 19.87 21.31 -6.05
CA ASN A 74 19.34 20.13 -6.75
C ASN A 74 19.61 18.84 -5.99
N PHE A 75 20.81 18.72 -5.41
CA PHE A 75 21.18 17.60 -4.55
C PHE A 75 20.33 17.58 -3.27
N GLY A 76 20.13 18.74 -2.64
CA GLY A 76 19.29 18.89 -1.45
C GLY A 76 17.85 18.43 -1.66
N LYS A 77 17.23 18.79 -2.79
CA LYS A 77 15.88 18.34 -3.15
C LYS A 77 15.78 16.82 -3.30
N ILE A 78 16.78 16.19 -3.92
CA ILE A 78 16.83 14.73 -4.04
C ILE A 78 16.97 14.11 -2.64
N ALA A 79 17.89 14.61 -1.83
CA ALA A 79 18.12 14.12 -0.47
C ALA A 79 16.88 14.28 0.42
N GLN A 80 16.11 15.37 0.26
CA GLN A 80 14.83 15.58 0.92
C GLN A 80 13.81 14.51 0.55
N ILE A 81 13.62 14.25 -0.75
CA ILE A 81 12.67 13.22 -1.23
C ILE A 81 13.07 11.83 -0.70
N VAL A 82 14.35 11.48 -0.77
CA VAL A 82 14.85 10.21 -0.25
C VAL A 82 14.61 10.11 1.25
N SER A 83 14.89 11.16 2.01
CA SER A 83 14.71 11.16 3.47
C SER A 83 13.25 11.02 3.88
N CYS A 84 12.34 11.74 3.22
CA CYS A 84 10.89 11.57 3.43
C CYS A 84 10.43 10.16 3.02
N GLY A 85 10.99 9.60 1.95
CA GLY A 85 10.74 8.23 1.51
C GLY A 85 11.17 7.20 2.56
N ILE A 86 12.35 7.36 3.16
CA ILE A 86 12.85 6.50 4.24
C ILE A 86 11.90 6.54 5.44
N LEU A 87 11.46 7.74 5.86
CA LEU A 87 10.51 7.87 6.97
C LEU A 87 9.18 7.16 6.67
N LEU A 88 8.63 7.38 5.48
CA LEU A 88 7.38 6.75 5.07
C LEU A 88 7.51 5.22 5.02
N ILE A 89 8.53 4.69 4.34
CA ILE A 89 8.78 3.25 4.24
C ILE A 89 8.99 2.65 5.63
N GLY A 90 9.76 3.32 6.49
CA GLY A 90 9.99 2.85 7.86
C GLY A 90 8.70 2.77 8.68
N ILE A 91 7.83 3.78 8.60
CA ILE A 91 6.53 3.76 9.27
C ILE A 91 5.65 2.62 8.75
N LEU A 92 5.64 2.39 7.42
CA LEU A 92 4.87 1.30 6.82
C LEU A 92 5.40 -0.07 7.25
N VAL A 93 6.72 -0.26 7.30
CA VAL A 93 7.35 -1.50 7.78
C VAL A 93 7.05 -1.72 9.26
N ALA A 94 7.18 -0.69 10.09
CA ALA A 94 6.84 -0.77 11.51
C ALA A 94 5.36 -1.14 11.71
N GLY A 95 4.46 -0.54 10.92
CA GLY A 95 3.05 -0.89 10.94
C GLY A 95 2.79 -2.34 10.55
N VAL A 96 3.46 -2.85 9.51
CA VAL A 96 3.33 -4.25 9.08
C VAL A 96 3.89 -5.21 10.13
N PHE A 97 4.97 -4.84 10.83
CA PHE A 97 5.54 -5.65 11.91
C PHE A 97 4.67 -5.63 13.18
N ASP A 98 3.92 -4.55 13.41
CA ASP A 98 2.93 -4.46 14.50
C ASP A 98 1.57 -5.11 14.15
N ALA A 99 1.50 -5.87 13.04
CA ALA A 99 0.26 -6.55 12.65
C ALA A 99 -0.27 -7.48 13.75
N GLY A 100 0.62 -8.10 14.54
CA GLY A 100 0.29 -8.99 15.66
C GLY A 100 -0.64 -8.32 16.68
N ASN A 101 -0.32 -7.08 17.08
CA ASN A 101 -1.12 -6.30 18.02
C ASN A 101 -2.27 -5.55 17.32
N GLN A 102 -2.05 -5.12 16.07
CA GLN A 102 -2.98 -4.29 15.31
C GLN A 102 -3.22 -4.89 13.92
N PRO A 103 -4.18 -5.82 13.78
CA PRO A 103 -4.46 -6.50 12.51
C PRO A 103 -4.84 -5.56 11.35
N TYR A 104 -5.32 -4.35 11.66
CA TYR A 104 -5.68 -3.33 10.67
C TYR A 104 -4.48 -2.54 10.12
N SER A 105 -3.30 -2.65 10.74
CA SER A 105 -2.13 -1.86 10.37
C SER A 105 -1.61 -2.13 8.94
N PRO A 106 -1.51 -3.39 8.47
CA PRO A 106 -1.22 -3.67 7.06
C PRO A 106 -2.24 -3.05 6.09
N THR A 107 -3.53 -3.03 6.45
CA THR A 107 -4.59 -2.41 5.64
C THR A 107 -4.39 -0.90 5.51
N CYS A 108 -4.03 -0.23 6.62
CA CYS A 108 -3.71 1.19 6.61
C CYS A 108 -2.47 1.48 5.74
N ALA A 109 -1.40 0.70 5.90
CA ALA A 109 -0.19 0.83 5.11
C ALA A 109 -0.48 0.70 3.61
N PHE A 110 -1.31 -0.28 3.26
CA PHE A 110 -1.70 -0.54 1.89
C PHE A 110 -2.62 0.55 1.29
N THR A 111 -3.50 1.13 2.12
CA THR A 111 -4.34 2.28 1.74
C THR A 111 -3.49 3.49 1.36
N ILE A 112 -2.33 3.69 2.01
CA ILE A 112 -1.38 4.76 1.69
C ILE A 112 -0.54 4.40 0.44
N LEU A 113 -0.13 3.14 0.30
CA LEU A 113 0.70 2.69 -0.82
C LEU A 113 -0.05 2.68 -2.15
N THR A 114 -1.36 2.42 -2.14
CA THR A 114 -2.18 2.37 -3.37
C THR A 114 -2.15 3.68 -4.18
N PRO A 115 -2.46 4.87 -3.61
CA PRO A 115 -2.37 6.12 -4.37
C PRO A 115 -0.92 6.44 -4.79
N LEU A 116 0.08 6.08 -3.99
CA LEU A 116 1.49 6.25 -4.36
C LEU A 116 1.86 5.39 -5.57
N TRP A 117 1.44 4.13 -5.59
CA TRP A 117 1.60 3.23 -6.72
C TRP A 117 1.00 3.82 -7.99
N VAL A 118 -0.26 4.25 -7.92
CA VAL A 118 -0.95 4.85 -9.08
C VAL A 118 -0.22 6.12 -9.54
N MET A 119 0.28 6.95 -8.62
CA MET A 119 1.11 8.11 -8.99
C MET A 119 2.43 7.73 -9.68
N LEU A 120 3.03 6.58 -9.33
CA LEU A 120 4.24 6.04 -9.98
C LEU A 120 3.95 5.41 -11.34
N VAL A 121 2.76 4.86 -11.57
CA VAL A 121 2.35 4.31 -12.87
C VAL A 121 2.39 5.39 -13.96
N LYS A 122 2.01 6.63 -13.63
CA LYS A 122 2.00 7.74 -14.59
C LYS A 122 3.36 7.99 -15.26
N PRO A 123 4.46 8.31 -14.55
CA PRO A 123 5.76 8.58 -15.19
C PRO A 123 6.34 7.37 -15.92
N VAL A 124 5.95 6.14 -15.56
CA VAL A 124 6.48 4.91 -16.20
C VAL A 124 5.73 4.60 -17.50
N PHE A 125 4.40 4.55 -17.46
CA PHE A 125 3.57 4.06 -18.57
C PHE A 125 2.84 5.17 -19.34
N TYR A 126 2.57 6.30 -18.69
CA TYR A 126 1.74 7.41 -19.23
C TYR A 126 2.48 8.75 -19.20
N TRP A 127 3.80 8.75 -19.43
CA TRP A 127 4.66 9.93 -19.31
C TRP A 127 4.28 11.10 -20.22
N LYS A 128 3.65 10.81 -21.38
CA LYS A 128 3.19 11.82 -22.34
C LYS A 128 1.87 12.49 -21.95
N GLU A 129 1.13 11.90 -21.03
CA GLU A 129 -0.22 12.36 -20.70
C GLU A 129 -0.21 13.46 -19.66
N VAL A 130 -1.08 14.45 -19.86
CA VAL A 130 -1.30 15.53 -18.89
C VAL A 130 -1.84 14.91 -17.60
N THR A 131 -1.26 15.30 -16.45
CA THR A 131 -1.62 14.72 -15.13
C THR A 131 -3.12 14.76 -14.87
N ARG A 132 -3.80 15.86 -15.22
CA ARG A 132 -5.25 16.01 -15.06
C ARG A 132 -6.03 14.96 -15.87
N THR A 133 -5.63 14.71 -17.11
CA THR A 133 -6.25 13.70 -17.98
C THR A 133 -6.02 12.30 -17.40
N TYR A 134 -4.79 11.99 -16.99
CA TYR A 134 -4.44 10.73 -16.33
C TYR A 134 -5.30 10.49 -15.09
N VAL A 135 -5.40 11.46 -14.18
CA VAL A 135 -6.20 11.35 -12.96
C VAL A 135 -7.68 11.14 -13.28
N SER A 136 -8.21 11.82 -14.31
CA SER A 136 -9.60 11.62 -14.73
C SER A 136 -9.88 10.22 -15.29
N TRP A 137 -8.86 9.56 -15.86
CA TRP A 137 -8.97 8.20 -16.39
C TRP A 137 -8.98 7.13 -15.31
N LEU A 138 -8.54 7.42 -14.08
CA LEU A 138 -8.44 6.42 -13.01
C LEU A 138 -9.78 5.92 -12.47
N SER A 139 -10.84 6.73 -12.57
CA SER A 139 -12.14 6.42 -11.96
C SER A 139 -12.77 5.13 -12.51
N GLY A 140 -12.72 4.92 -13.82
CA GLY A 140 -13.25 3.73 -14.47
C GLY A 140 -12.51 2.44 -14.08
N PRO A 141 -11.18 2.36 -14.29
CA PRO A 141 -10.35 1.23 -13.87
C PRO A 141 -10.51 0.89 -12.39
N LEU A 142 -10.44 1.88 -11.49
CA LEU A 142 -10.58 1.65 -10.05
C LEU A 142 -11.96 1.14 -9.66
N LEU A 143 -13.03 1.61 -10.32
CA LEU A 143 -14.38 1.09 -10.10
C LEU A 143 -14.49 -0.37 -10.53
N ILE A 144 -13.93 -0.73 -11.70
CA ILE A 144 -13.91 -2.12 -12.16
C ILE A 144 -13.14 -3.00 -11.18
N ASP A 145 -11.95 -2.59 -10.76
CA ASP A 145 -11.15 -3.34 -9.80
C ASP A 145 -11.89 -3.53 -8.47
N ALA A 146 -12.53 -2.48 -7.95
CA ALA A 146 -13.33 -2.58 -6.73
C ALA A 146 -14.48 -3.59 -6.87
N LEU A 147 -15.23 -3.56 -7.98
CA LEU A 147 -16.29 -4.53 -8.24
C LEU A 147 -15.75 -5.95 -8.41
N THR A 148 -14.60 -6.11 -9.09
CA THR A 148 -13.93 -7.41 -9.25
C THR A 148 -13.49 -7.96 -7.90
N PHE A 149 -12.86 -7.17 -7.04
CA PHE A 149 -12.44 -7.63 -5.71
C PHE A 149 -13.62 -7.97 -4.81
N VAL A 150 -14.72 -7.20 -4.87
CA VAL A 150 -15.97 -7.54 -4.16
C VAL A 150 -16.54 -8.86 -4.67
N ALA A 151 -16.59 -9.07 -5.99
CA ALA A 151 -17.09 -10.32 -6.56
C ALA A 151 -16.21 -11.52 -6.17
N VAL A 152 -14.88 -11.39 -6.27
CA VAL A 152 -13.92 -12.43 -5.86
C VAL A 152 -14.09 -12.75 -4.37
N TRP A 153 -14.20 -11.72 -3.54
CA TRP A 153 -14.39 -11.89 -2.10
C TRP A 153 -15.72 -12.60 -1.78
N ILE A 154 -16.84 -12.22 -2.41
CA ILE A 154 -18.13 -12.89 -2.25
C ILE A 154 -18.02 -14.35 -2.71
N THR A 155 -17.49 -14.60 -3.90
CA THR A 155 -17.34 -15.96 -4.42
C THR A 155 -16.52 -16.83 -3.48
N TRP A 156 -15.40 -16.33 -2.97
CA TRP A 156 -14.58 -17.04 -2.00
C TRP A 156 -15.34 -17.31 -0.69
N ALA A 157 -15.99 -16.29 -0.12
CA ALA A 157 -16.68 -16.40 1.17
C ALA A 157 -17.80 -17.46 1.18
N PHE A 158 -18.44 -17.73 0.05
CA PHE A 158 -19.50 -18.73 -0.08
C PHE A 158 -19.07 -20.06 -0.72
N MET A 159 -17.78 -20.23 -1.04
CA MET A 159 -17.29 -21.44 -1.69
C MET A 159 -17.07 -22.61 -0.73
N ASP A 160 -16.74 -22.34 0.53
CA ASP A 160 -16.46 -23.34 1.57
C ASP A 160 -16.93 -22.81 2.92
N ASP A 161 -17.57 -23.65 3.73
CA ASP A 161 -18.01 -23.31 5.09
C ASP A 161 -16.80 -23.02 6.02
N ALA A 162 -15.62 -23.51 5.66
CA ALA A 162 -14.36 -23.21 6.36
C ALA A 162 -13.79 -21.81 6.05
N ASN A 163 -14.31 -21.11 5.04
CA ASN A 163 -13.90 -19.73 4.74
C ASN A 163 -14.54 -18.79 5.76
N GLU A 164 -13.95 -18.75 6.94
CA GLU A 164 -14.43 -17.90 8.01
C GLU A 164 -14.14 -16.43 7.72
N TRP A 165 -15.15 -15.59 7.91
CA TRP A 165 -15.03 -14.15 7.73
C TRP A 165 -14.05 -13.51 8.74
N ASN A 166 -13.72 -14.19 9.85
CA ASN A 166 -12.96 -13.58 10.95
C ASN A 166 -12.27 -14.57 11.93
N SER A 167 -11.50 -15.54 11.45
CA SER A 167 -10.81 -16.48 12.36
C SER A 167 -9.72 -15.79 13.22
N ILE A 168 -9.12 -14.70 12.73
CA ILE A 168 -8.07 -13.95 13.44
C ILE A 168 -8.64 -13.18 14.65
N THR A 169 -9.87 -12.64 14.58
CA THR A 169 -10.48 -11.98 15.74
C THR A 169 -10.78 -12.98 16.86
N ARG A 170 -11.17 -14.22 16.51
CA ARG A 170 -11.34 -15.28 17.52
C ARG A 170 -10.02 -15.79 18.09
N ALA A 171 -8.93 -15.79 17.32
CA ALA A 171 -7.62 -16.20 17.81
C ALA A 171 -7.00 -15.21 18.82
N ALA A 172 -7.36 -13.93 18.74
CA ALA A 172 -6.99 -12.93 19.75
C ALA A 172 -7.91 -12.96 21.00
N ASP A 173 -9.12 -13.52 20.86
CA ASP A 173 -10.10 -13.69 21.95
C ASP A 173 -9.98 -15.05 22.69
N ALA A 174 -9.07 -15.93 22.26
CA ALA A 174 -8.83 -17.26 22.84
C ALA A 174 -7.54 -17.30 23.68
#